data_AF-A0A0K0EQ84-F1
#
_entry.id   AF-A0A0K0EQ84-F1
#
_cell.length_a   1.000
_cell.length_b   1.000
_cell.length_c   1.000
_cell.angle_alpha   90.00
_cell.angle_beta   90.00
_cell.angle_gamma   90.00
#
_symmetry.space_group_name_H-M   'P 1'
#
loop_
_entity.id
_entity.type
_entity.pdbx_description
1 polymer ?
#
loop_
_entity_poly.entity_id
_entity_poly.type
_entity_poly.pdbx_seq_one_letter_code
_entity_poly.pdbx_strand_id
1 'polypeptide(L)'
;MKKFFIFVAWLALFVSTLEALKCHGLVRNYKNYTKFHTDTGEICSSLSNYCFSIDGRVNSVNNVYIAGCDELLKEADFVQLNLKCDNVSQISISTSSNKYGFKCCKDDMCNSGYIPKISLGFLCIVALSFIINFKFHLL
;
A
#
# COMPACT_ATOMS: atom_id res chain seq x y z
N MET A 1 13.27 45.22 18.86
CA MET A 1 12.11 44.30 19.02
C MET A 1 11.37 43.98 17.71
N LYS A 2 11.95 44.17 16.51
CA LYS A 2 11.31 43.83 15.22
C LYS A 2 11.79 42.51 14.59
N LYS A 3 12.88 41.91 15.10
CA LYS A 3 13.47 40.68 14.55
C LYS A 3 12.92 39.38 15.16
N PHE A 4 12.25 39.46 16.32
CA PHE A 4 11.68 38.29 17.00
C PHE A 4 10.37 37.80 16.37
N PHE A 5 9.59 38.71 15.77
CA PHE A 5 8.30 38.37 15.16
C PHE A 5 8.41 37.61 13.83
N ILE A 6 9.53 37.72 13.12
CA ILE A 6 9.72 37.04 11.83
C ILE A 6 10.05 35.55 12.03
N PHE A 7 10.68 35.19 13.16
CA PHE A 7 11.05 33.80 13.43
C PHE A 7 9.84 32.93 13.82
N VAL A 8 8.87 33.50 14.55
CA VAL A 8 7.65 32.78 14.98
C VAL A 8 6.69 32.55 13.81
N ALA A 9 6.63 33.48 12.86
CA ALA A 9 5.82 33.29 11.64
C ALA A 9 6.40 32.22 10.69
N TRP A 10 7.73 32.05 10.67
CA TRP A 10 8.40 31.01 9.87
C TRP A 10 8.25 29.60 10.47
N LEU A 11 8.16 29.47 11.80
CA LEU A 11 7.89 28.19 12.46
C LEU A 11 6.42 27.73 12.28
N ALA A 12 5.48 28.65 12.09
CA ALA A 12 4.08 28.31 11.82
C ALA A 12 3.81 27.91 10.36
N LEU A 13 4.70 28.25 9.43
CA LEU A 13 4.62 27.86 8.01
C LEU A 13 5.24 26.49 7.71
N PHE A 14 5.92 25.88 8.68
CA PHE A 14 6.37 24.49 8.63
C PHE A 14 5.39 23.54 9.34
N VAL A 15 4.09 23.83 9.30
CA VAL A 15 3.10 22.75 9.27
C VAL A 15 3.13 22.21 7.84
N SER A 16 4.22 21.53 7.48
CA SER A 16 4.14 20.53 6.44
C SER A 16 3.02 19.60 6.90
N THR A 17 1.90 19.59 6.17
CA THR A 17 0.92 18.52 6.30
C THR A 17 1.73 17.25 6.26
N LEU A 18 1.87 16.58 7.40
CA LEU A 18 2.49 15.28 7.47
C LEU A 18 1.51 14.41 6.69
N GLU A 19 1.75 14.27 5.39
CA GLU A 19 0.87 13.49 4.52
C GLU A 19 0.80 12.11 5.15
N ALA A 20 -0.38 11.79 5.67
CA ALA A 20 -0.59 10.54 6.36
C ALA A 20 -0.33 9.42 5.36
N LEU A 21 0.49 8.44 5.77
CA LEU A 21 0.89 7.31 4.95
C LEU A 21 -0.34 6.71 4.27
N LYS A 22 -0.21 6.38 2.99
CA LYS A 22 -1.32 5.85 2.21
C LYS A 22 -1.04 4.41 1.79
N CYS A 23 -1.86 3.46 2.21
CA CYS A 23 -1.62 2.04 1.92
C CYS A 23 -2.73 1.43 1.07
N HIS A 24 -2.41 0.35 0.37
CA HIS A 24 -3.43 -0.47 -0.28
C HIS A 24 -4.22 -1.24 0.79
N GLY A 25 -5.55 -1.18 0.73
CA GLY A 25 -6.45 -1.87 1.65
C GLY A 25 -7.24 -2.96 0.92
N LEU A 26 -7.03 -4.23 1.29
CA LEU A 26 -7.78 -5.36 0.75
C LEU A 26 -7.71 -6.54 1.72
N VAL A 27 -8.86 -7.14 2.03
CA VAL A 27 -8.90 -8.43 2.75
C VAL A 27 -9.68 -9.43 1.92
N ARG A 28 -9.01 -10.50 1.52
CA ARG A 28 -9.54 -11.57 0.68
C ARG A 28 -9.37 -12.91 1.37
N ASN A 29 -10.47 -13.66 1.41
CA ASN A 29 -10.53 -15.05 1.86
C ASN A 29 -9.96 -15.27 3.28
N TYR A 30 -10.14 -14.30 4.17
CA TYR A 30 -9.71 -14.38 5.55
C TYR A 30 -10.87 -14.07 6.50
N LYS A 31 -11.32 -15.08 7.25
CA LYS A 31 -12.49 -14.99 8.12
C LYS A 31 -13.71 -14.40 7.37
N ASN A 32 -14.58 -13.67 8.06
CA ASN A 32 -15.71 -12.94 7.48
C ASN A 32 -15.36 -11.48 7.12
N TYR A 33 -14.07 -11.15 6.98
CA TYR A 33 -13.68 -9.79 6.59
C TYR A 33 -13.89 -9.61 5.10
N THR A 34 -14.69 -8.60 4.77
CA THR A 34 -14.84 -8.07 3.41
C THR A 34 -14.38 -6.62 3.45
N LYS A 35 -13.06 -6.41 3.42
CA LYS A 35 -12.52 -5.07 3.19
C LYS A 35 -12.37 -4.87 1.68
N PHE A 36 -13.13 -3.92 1.14
CA PHE A 36 -13.16 -3.62 -0.29
C PHE A 36 -11.78 -3.16 -0.78
N HIS A 37 -11.46 -3.55 -2.01
CA HIS A 37 -10.26 -3.11 -2.71
C HIS A 37 -10.27 -1.58 -2.84
N THR A 38 -9.27 -0.91 -2.28
CA THR A 38 -9.05 0.52 -2.53
C THR A 38 -8.02 0.70 -3.64
N ASP A 39 -8.49 0.86 -4.88
CA ASP A 39 -7.63 1.22 -6.02
C ASP A 39 -6.88 2.52 -5.74
N THR A 40 -7.55 3.43 -5.05
CA THR A 40 -7.01 4.72 -4.66
C THR A 40 -6.19 4.66 -3.38
N GLY A 41 -6.08 3.53 -2.68
CA GLY A 41 -5.49 3.45 -1.33
C GLY A 41 -6.36 4.02 -0.22
N GLU A 42 -6.09 3.59 1.01
CA GLU A 42 -6.64 4.16 2.24
C GLU A 42 -5.58 5.02 2.97
N ILE A 43 -6.04 6.11 3.58
CA ILE A 43 -5.17 6.99 4.38
C ILE A 43 -5.05 6.36 5.78
N CYS A 44 -3.84 6.03 6.18
CA CYS A 44 -3.57 5.42 7.48
C CYS A 44 -3.76 6.43 8.61
N SER A 45 -4.02 5.91 9.81
CA SER A 45 -4.03 6.76 11.00
C SER A 45 -2.64 7.33 11.29
N SER A 46 -2.55 8.41 12.07
CA SER A 46 -1.26 8.99 12.51
C SER A 46 -0.43 8.06 13.40
N LEU A 47 -0.97 6.91 13.81
CA LEU A 47 -0.30 5.89 14.62
C LEU A 47 0.44 4.84 13.78
N SER A 48 0.24 4.89 12.47
CA SER A 48 0.70 3.89 11.51
C SER A 48 1.93 4.43 10.81
N ASN A 49 2.93 3.57 10.68
CA ASN A 49 4.22 3.92 10.10
C ASN A 49 4.57 3.05 8.91
N TYR A 50 3.77 2.02 8.64
CA TYR A 50 4.05 1.01 7.63
C TYR A 50 2.77 0.57 6.91
N CYS A 51 2.93 0.26 5.64
CA CYS A 51 2.00 -0.60 4.93
C CYS A 51 2.46 -2.05 5.09
N PHE A 52 1.51 -2.98 5.16
CA PHE A 52 1.82 -4.40 5.18
C PHE A 52 1.02 -5.18 4.13
N SER A 53 1.54 -6.36 3.78
CA SER A 53 0.79 -7.35 3.01
C SER A 53 1.09 -8.77 3.49
N ILE A 54 0.08 -9.63 3.41
CA ILE A 54 0.13 -11.06 3.65
C ILE A 54 -0.42 -11.75 2.41
N ASP A 55 0.30 -12.72 1.87
CA ASP A 55 -0.16 -13.51 0.72
C ASP A 55 0.20 -14.99 0.90
N GLY A 56 -0.80 -15.86 0.83
CA GLY A 56 -0.62 -17.31 0.81
C GLY A 56 -1.69 -18.08 1.57
N ARG A 57 -1.26 -19.03 2.40
CA ARG A 57 -2.14 -19.90 3.20
C ARG A 57 -2.01 -19.57 4.68
N VAL A 58 -3.13 -19.22 5.33
CA VAL A 58 -3.17 -18.89 6.76
C VAL A 58 -4.18 -19.78 7.47
N ASN A 59 -3.76 -20.48 8.52
CA ASN A 59 -4.58 -21.42 9.30
C ASN A 59 -5.36 -22.40 8.40
N SER A 60 -4.66 -23.02 7.44
CA SER A 60 -5.22 -23.95 6.45
C SER A 60 -6.18 -23.33 5.41
N VAL A 61 -6.44 -22.02 5.46
CA VAL A 61 -7.20 -21.29 4.44
C VAL A 61 -6.25 -20.84 3.34
N ASN A 62 -6.49 -21.30 2.11
CA ASN A 62 -5.66 -20.97 0.95
C ASN A 62 -6.04 -19.61 0.35
N ASN A 63 -5.15 -19.01 -0.45
CA ASN A 63 -5.41 -17.79 -1.21
C ASN A 63 -5.86 -16.60 -0.33
N VAL A 64 -5.33 -16.55 0.89
CA VAL A 64 -5.48 -15.42 1.79
C VAL A 64 -4.63 -14.28 1.27
N TYR A 65 -5.26 -13.12 1.09
CA TYR A 65 -4.54 -11.89 0.82
C TYR A 65 -5.04 -10.80 1.78
N ILE A 66 -4.14 -10.20 2.54
CA ILE A 66 -4.46 -9.14 3.49
C ILE A 66 -3.46 -8.02 3.23
N ALA A 67 -3.94 -6.82 2.89
CA ALA A 67 -3.14 -5.63 2.74
C ALA A 67 -3.81 -4.47 3.48
N GLY A 68 -3.00 -3.64 4.13
CA GLY A 68 -3.48 -2.45 4.82
C GLY A 68 -2.36 -1.69 5.51
N CYS A 69 -2.76 -0.71 6.31
CA CYS A 69 -1.92 0.00 7.24
C CYS A 69 -1.63 -0.87 8.50
N ASP A 70 -0.45 -0.74 9.12
CA ASP A 70 0.01 -1.63 10.19
C ASP A 70 -0.83 -1.63 11.47
N GLU A 71 -1.66 -0.60 11.70
CA GLU A 71 -2.65 -0.58 12.78
C GLU A 71 -3.71 -1.68 12.66
N LEU A 72 -4.01 -2.14 11.45
CA LEU A 72 -4.93 -3.27 11.21
C LEU A 72 -4.43 -4.56 11.89
N LEU A 73 -3.11 -4.73 12.03
CA LEU A 73 -2.51 -5.88 12.72
C LEU A 73 -2.83 -5.91 14.23
N LYS A 74 -3.30 -4.78 14.79
CA LYS A 74 -3.71 -4.66 16.21
C LYS A 74 -5.17 -5.02 16.43
N GLU A 75 -5.97 -5.18 15.37
CA GLU A 75 -7.35 -5.64 15.53
C GLU A 75 -7.39 -7.11 15.95
N ALA A 76 -8.38 -7.47 16.77
CA ALA A 76 -8.48 -8.78 17.43
C ALA A 76 -8.36 -9.96 16.44
N ASP A 77 -8.85 -9.78 15.22
CA ASP A 77 -8.84 -10.83 14.21
C ASP A 77 -7.49 -11.08 13.55
N PHE A 78 -6.58 -10.10 13.58
CA PHE A 78 -5.24 -10.17 12.98
C PHE A 78 -4.14 -10.34 14.04
N VAL A 79 -4.35 -9.93 15.29
CA VAL A 79 -3.39 -10.11 16.41
C VAL A 79 -2.97 -11.57 16.58
N GLN A 80 -3.89 -12.52 16.33
CA GLN A 80 -3.60 -13.96 16.38
C GLN A 80 -2.52 -14.43 15.40
N LEU A 81 -2.18 -13.63 14.38
CA LEU A 81 -1.10 -13.91 13.44
C LEU A 81 0.28 -13.62 14.04
N ASN A 82 0.34 -12.89 15.16
CA ASN A 82 1.57 -12.46 15.84
C ASN A 82 2.56 -11.75 14.88
N LEU A 83 2.02 -10.93 13.96
CA LEU A 83 2.78 -10.16 12.99
C LEU A 83 2.88 -8.71 13.44
N LYS A 84 4.01 -8.07 13.15
CA LYS A 84 4.24 -6.64 13.39
C LYS A 84 5.20 -6.06 12.37
N CYS A 85 5.02 -4.79 12.05
CA CYS A 85 5.98 -4.03 11.24
C CYS A 85 6.88 -3.19 12.14
N ASP A 86 8.09 -3.67 12.41
CA ASP A 86 9.11 -2.88 13.11
C ASP A 86 10.06 -2.17 12.15
N ASN A 87 10.25 -2.74 10.96
CA ASN A 87 11.10 -2.24 9.89
C ASN A 87 10.56 -2.64 8.51
N VAL A 88 11.13 -2.07 7.45
CA VAL A 88 10.90 -2.56 6.09
C VAL A 88 11.50 -3.97 6.00
N SER A 89 10.65 -4.95 5.72
CA SER A 89 11.04 -6.36 5.76
C SER A 89 10.15 -7.22 4.88
N GLN A 90 10.67 -8.38 4.52
CA GLN A 90 9.90 -9.45 3.89
C GLN A 90 10.31 -10.77 4.54
N ILE A 91 9.35 -11.46 5.14
CA ILE A 91 9.54 -12.75 5.79
C ILE A 91 8.62 -13.79 5.17
N SER A 92 9.05 -15.04 5.17
CA SER A 92 8.24 -16.19 4.76
C SER A 92 7.96 -17.07 5.96
N ILE A 93 6.70 -17.42 6.17
CA ILE A 93 6.25 -18.25 7.28
C ILE A 93 5.80 -19.59 6.71
N SER A 94 6.39 -20.68 7.23
CA SER A 94 6.13 -22.04 6.74
C SER A 94 6.00 -22.99 7.93
N THR A 95 4.76 -23.41 8.20
CA THR A 95 4.37 -24.44 9.16
C THR A 95 3.40 -25.43 8.50
N SER A 96 2.92 -26.42 9.26
CA SER A 96 1.90 -27.38 8.77
C SER A 96 0.61 -26.68 8.34
N SER A 97 0.17 -25.64 9.07
CA SER A 97 -1.06 -24.89 8.82
C SER A 97 -0.85 -23.57 8.06
N ASN A 98 0.36 -22.99 8.12
CA ASN A 98 0.66 -21.68 7.54
C ASN A 98 1.71 -21.78 6.43
N LYS A 99 1.48 -21.13 5.31
CA LYS A 99 2.46 -20.98 4.22
C LYS A 99 2.20 -19.66 3.50
N TYR A 100 2.75 -18.56 4.02
CA TYR A 100 2.50 -17.22 3.50
C TYR A 100 3.73 -16.32 3.57
N GLY A 101 3.79 -15.34 2.68
CA GLY A 101 4.71 -14.21 2.76
C GLY A 101 4.09 -13.08 3.58
N PHE A 102 4.89 -12.41 4.40
CA PHE A 102 4.55 -11.17 5.10
C PHE A 102 5.57 -10.10 4.73
N LYS A 103 5.09 -8.92 4.31
CA LYS A 103 5.93 -7.80 3.89
C LYS A 103 5.48 -6.53 4.59
N CYS A 104 6.44 -5.74 5.07
CA CYS A 104 6.26 -4.39 5.60
C CYS A 104 7.06 -3.39 4.75
N CYS A 105 6.51 -2.21 4.49
CA CYS A 105 7.16 -1.15 3.72
C CYS A 105 6.63 0.24 4.13
N LYS A 106 7.34 1.31 3.77
CA LYS A 106 7.08 2.69 4.27
C LYS A 106 6.58 3.68 3.24
N ASP A 107 6.63 3.34 1.95
CA ASP A 107 6.20 4.25 0.89
C ASP A 107 4.71 4.10 0.61
N ASP A 108 4.10 5.14 0.07
CA ASP A 108 2.70 5.08 -0.33
C ASP A 108 2.46 3.89 -1.29
N MET A 109 1.42 3.11 -1.00
CA MET A 109 0.94 1.98 -1.80
C MET A 109 1.98 0.88 -2.06
N CYS A 110 3.08 0.83 -1.29
CA CYS A 110 4.18 -0.13 -1.46
C CYS A 110 3.79 -1.59 -1.16
N ASN A 111 2.64 -1.78 -0.51
CA ASN A 111 2.04 -3.08 -0.18
C ASN A 111 1.05 -3.57 -1.26
N SER A 112 0.97 -2.87 -2.40
CA SER A 112 0.28 -3.40 -3.57
C SER A 112 1.04 -4.64 -4.09
N GLY A 113 0.52 -5.81 -3.74
CA GLY A 113 0.88 -7.08 -4.40
C GLY A 113 0.14 -7.23 -5.74
N TYR A 114 -0.82 -6.34 -5.99
CA TYR A 114 -1.52 -6.22 -7.26
C TYR A 114 -0.59 -5.53 -8.26
N ILE A 115 -0.02 -6.32 -9.18
CA ILE A 115 0.42 -5.78 -10.46
C ILE A 115 -0.85 -5.23 -11.11
N PRO A 116 -1.01 -3.91 -11.32
CA PRO A 116 -2.12 -3.41 -12.10
C PRO A 116 -2.09 -4.18 -13.41
N LYS A 117 -3.18 -4.88 -13.75
CA LYS A 117 -3.34 -5.41 -15.11
C LYS A 117 -3.36 -4.19 -16.01
N ILE A 118 -2.19 -3.72 -16.44
CA ILE A 118 -2.06 -2.80 -17.55
C ILE A 118 -2.72 -3.57 -18.69
N SER A 119 -3.95 -3.18 -19.02
CA SER A 119 -4.65 -3.72 -20.15
C SER A 119 -3.71 -3.57 -21.34
N LEU A 120 -3.31 -4.68 -21.96
CA LEU A 120 -2.51 -4.67 -23.18
C LEU A 120 -3.11 -3.70 -24.23
N GLY A 121 -4.43 -3.47 -24.18
CA GLY A 121 -5.11 -2.49 -25.01
C GLY A 121 -4.60 -1.06 -24.86
N PHE A 122 -4.17 -0.62 -23.67
CA PHE A 122 -3.66 0.74 -23.46
C PHE A 122 -2.28 0.93 -24.10
N LEU A 123 -1.41 -0.09 -24.04
CA LEU A 123 -0.13 -0.09 -24.75
C LEU A 123 -0.31 -0.06 -26.28
N CYS A 124 -1.32 -0.75 -26.81
CA CYS A 124 -1.65 -0.69 -28.24
C CYS A 124 -2.11 0.71 -28.68
N ILE A 125 -2.88 1.44 -27.86
CA ILE A 125 -3.35 2.80 -28.20
C ILE A 125 -2.17 3.79 -28.25
N VAL A 126 -1.22 3.70 -27.31
CA VAL A 126 -0.01 4.54 -27.31
C VAL A 126 0.88 4.23 -28.52
N ALA A 127 1.02 2.95 -28.88
CA ALA A 127 1.78 2.56 -30.07
C ALA A 127 1.14 3.04 -31.38
N LEU A 128 -0.19 2.94 -31.51
CA LEU A 128 -0.92 3.41 -32.69
C LEU A 128 -0.86 4.93 -32.86
N SER A 129 -0.92 5.69 -31.76
CA SER A 129 -0.85 7.16 -31.79
C SER A 129 0.54 7.68 -32.18
N PHE A 130 1.62 6.96 -31.86
CA PHE A 130 2.96 7.28 -32.37
C PHE A 130 3.11 7.02 -33.88
N ILE A 131 2.53 5.92 -34.40
CA ILE A 131 2.61 5.57 -35.83
C ILE A 131 1.79 6.55 -36.69
N ILE A 132 0.62 6.97 -36.22
CA ILE A 132 -0.24 7.91 -36.96
C ILE A 132 0.39 9.30 -37.02
N ASN A 133 1.04 9.78 -35.95
CA ASN A 133 1.72 11.08 -35.97
C ASN A 133 2.96 11.12 -36.88
N PHE A 134 3.70 10.01 -37.02
CA PHE A 134 4.84 9.96 -37.94
C PHE A 134 4.44 10.03 -39.42
N LYS A 135 3.23 9.55 -39.75
CA LYS A 135 2.72 9.59 -41.13
C LYS A 135 2.34 10.99 -41.61
N PHE A 136 2.08 11.94 -40.70
CA PHE A 136 1.72 13.32 -41.05
C PHE A 136 2.91 14.27 -41.20
N HIS A 137 4.14 13.84 -40.83
CA HIS A 137 5.34 14.66 -40.98
C HIS A 137 6.20 14.32 -42.21
N LEU A 138 5.73 13.40 -43.06
CA LEU A 138 6.46 12.89 -44.23
C LEU A 138 5.70 13.06 -45.56
N LEU A 139 4.72 13.98 -45.59
CA LEU A 139 4.04 14.45 -46.80
C LEU A 139 4.19 15.97 -46.93
#